data_AF-A0A1W2BA70-F1
#
_entry.id   AF-A0A1W2BA70-F1
#
_cell.length_a   1.000
_cell.length_b   1.000
_cell.length_c   1.000
_cell.angle_alpha   90.00
_cell.angle_beta   90.00
_cell.angle_gamma   90.00
#
_symmetry.space_group_name_H-M   'P 1'
#
loop_
_entity.id
_entity.type
_entity.pdbx_description
1 polymer ?
#
loop_
_entity_poly.entity_id
_entity_poly.type
_entity_poly.pdbx_seq_one_letter_code
_entity_poly.pdbx_strand_id
1 'polypeptide(L)'
;MILVDPPTWPGWGRTWSHLVSDDSLEELHAFAQRLGIPHKLFDEDHYDVPIERYDEVVAAGATPVSGGELIRRLIRSGLRVTQAQRGRAGHPPVSPSSAGRRAKSRPDS
;
A
#
# COMPACT_ATOMS: atom_id res chain seq x y z
N MET A 1 -5.59 4.28 11.71
CA MET A 1 -6.66 4.26 10.69
C MET A 1 -6.21 3.43 9.51
N ILE A 2 -7.14 2.76 8.83
CA ILE A 2 -6.85 1.99 7.61
C ILE A 2 -7.04 2.88 6.36
N LEU A 3 -6.03 2.94 5.50
CA LEU A 3 -5.97 3.79 4.31
C LEU A 3 -5.70 2.94 3.06
N VAL A 4 -6.35 3.27 1.95
CA VAL A 4 -6.16 2.59 0.66
C VAL A 4 -5.97 3.61 -0.46
N ASP A 5 -5.00 3.39 -1.37
CA ASP A 5 -4.86 4.21 -2.57
C ASP A 5 -5.66 3.65 -3.77
N PRO A 6 -5.94 4.44 -4.82
CA PRO A 6 -6.61 3.91 -6.00
C PRO A 6 -5.75 2.85 -6.70
N PRO A 7 -6.38 1.83 -7.31
CA PRO A 7 -5.72 0.70 -7.97
C PRO A 7 -5.04 1.13 -9.27
N THR A 8 -3.84 1.72 -9.13
CA THR A 8 -3.09 2.37 -10.20
C THR A 8 -1.74 1.72 -10.48
N TRP A 9 -1.32 0.77 -9.65
CA TRP A 9 -0.04 0.08 -9.76
C TRP A 9 -0.17 -1.14 -10.66
N PRO A 10 0.44 -1.18 -11.85
CA PRO A 10 0.35 -2.34 -12.73
C PRO A 10 1.26 -3.48 -12.26
N GLY A 11 0.75 -4.71 -12.25
CA GLY A 11 1.53 -5.90 -11.89
C GLY A 11 0.78 -7.19 -12.18
N TRP A 12 1.46 -8.19 -12.73
CA TRP A 12 0.89 -9.52 -13.02
C TRP A 12 -0.45 -9.48 -13.78
N GLY A 13 -0.58 -8.61 -14.79
CA GLY A 13 -1.78 -8.51 -15.64
C GLY A 13 -2.98 -7.80 -15.01
N ARG A 14 -2.82 -7.16 -13.85
CA ARG A 14 -3.87 -6.40 -13.15
C ARG A 14 -3.32 -5.12 -12.53
N THR A 15 -4.21 -4.28 -11.99
CA THR A 15 -3.83 -3.14 -11.16
C THR A 15 -4.02 -3.42 -9.68
N TRP A 16 -3.22 -2.74 -8.88
CA TRP A 16 -3.11 -2.94 -7.45
C TRP A 16 -3.19 -1.61 -6.71
N SER A 17 -3.74 -1.72 -5.50
CA SER A 17 -3.75 -0.69 -4.48
C SER A 17 -2.84 -1.10 -3.33
N HIS A 18 -2.36 -0.12 -2.58
CA HIS A 18 -1.71 -0.33 -1.30
C HIS A 18 -2.69 -0.06 -0.18
N LEU A 19 -2.71 -0.96 0.80
CA LEU A 19 -3.48 -0.85 2.02
C LEU A 19 -2.53 -0.73 3.20
N VAL A 20 -2.68 0.33 3.99
CA VAL A 20 -1.80 0.61 5.14
C VAL A 20 -2.60 0.95 6.38
N SER A 21 -1.92 0.91 7.51
CA SER A 21 -2.34 1.61 8.71
C SER A 21 -1.45 2.84 8.92
N ASP A 22 -2.03 3.92 9.46
CA ASP A 22 -1.26 5.07 10.00
C ASP A 22 -1.11 5.06 11.53
N ASP A 23 -1.43 3.94 12.18
CA ASP A 23 -1.40 3.77 13.65
C ASP A 23 -0.62 2.51 14.10
N SER A 24 -0.95 1.32 13.58
CA SER A 24 -0.22 0.09 13.92
C SER A 24 -0.34 -1.03 12.86
N LEU A 25 0.67 -1.90 12.78
CA LEU A 25 0.61 -3.12 11.95
C LEU A 25 -0.42 -4.13 12.48
N GLU A 26 -0.67 -4.14 13.79
CA GLU A 26 -1.67 -5.02 14.39
C GLU A 26 -3.07 -4.74 13.85
N GLU A 27 -3.50 -3.48 13.78
CA GLU A 27 -4.81 -3.15 13.21
C GLU A 27 -4.88 -3.46 11.71
N LEU A 28 -3.77 -3.29 10.98
CA LEU A 28 -3.67 -3.61 9.56
C LEU A 28 -3.83 -5.11 9.32
N HIS A 29 -3.13 -5.95 10.09
CA HIS A 29 -3.25 -7.40 10.02
C HIS A 29 -4.65 -7.87 10.41
N ALA A 30 -5.21 -7.32 11.50
CA ALA A 30 -6.57 -7.66 11.92
C ALA A 30 -7.60 -7.29 10.85
N PHE A 31 -7.45 -6.13 10.20
CA PHE A 31 -8.30 -5.71 9.09
C PHE A 31 -8.19 -6.65 7.89
N ALA A 32 -6.96 -6.96 7.45
CA ALA A 32 -6.71 -7.87 6.35
C ALA A 32 -7.26 -9.28 6.62
N GLN A 33 -7.10 -9.78 7.84
CA GLN A 33 -7.60 -11.10 8.26
C GLN A 33 -9.12 -11.17 8.23
N ARG A 34 -9.84 -10.14 8.71
CA ARG A 34 -11.31 -10.09 8.67
C ARG A 34 -11.86 -10.18 7.24
N LEU A 35 -11.13 -9.64 6.28
CA LEU A 35 -11.47 -9.71 4.85
C LEU A 35 -10.86 -10.94 4.16
N GLY A 36 -10.13 -11.80 4.85
CA GLY A 36 -9.45 -12.94 4.22
C GLY A 36 -8.41 -12.53 3.17
N ILE A 37 -7.82 -11.33 3.28
CA ILE A 37 -6.65 -10.93 2.47
C ILE A 37 -5.47 -11.84 2.87
N PRO A 38 -4.89 -12.62 1.93
CA PRO A 38 -3.79 -13.52 2.26
C PRO A 38 -2.58 -12.79 2.83
N HIS A 39 -1.97 -13.33 3.90
CA HIS A 39 -0.77 -12.74 4.51
C HIS A 39 0.42 -12.63 3.55
N LYS A 40 0.50 -13.47 2.51
CA LYS A 40 1.54 -13.35 1.46
C LYS A 40 1.49 -12.07 0.63
N LEU A 41 0.41 -11.29 0.73
CA LEU A 41 0.27 -9.99 0.09
C LEU A 41 0.76 -8.86 1.00
N PHE A 42 1.20 -9.17 2.23
CA PHE A 42 1.85 -8.21 3.11
C PHE A 42 3.32 -8.05 2.73
N ASP A 43 3.76 -6.80 2.60
CA ASP A 43 5.15 -6.42 2.33
C ASP A 43 5.68 -5.44 3.38
N GLU A 44 5.95 -5.96 4.58
CA GLU A 44 6.52 -5.30 5.77
C GLU A 44 5.71 -4.15 6.41
N ASP A 45 5.09 -3.28 5.62
CA ASP A 45 4.35 -2.11 6.11
C ASP A 45 3.02 -1.85 5.39
N HIS A 46 2.70 -2.66 4.39
CA HIS A 46 1.48 -2.54 3.61
C HIS A 46 1.01 -3.90 3.09
N TYR A 47 -0.25 -3.96 2.67
CA TYR A 47 -0.78 -5.04 1.86
C TYR A 47 -1.01 -4.58 0.42
N ASP A 48 -0.68 -5.44 -0.55
CA ASP A 48 -1.09 -5.29 -1.94
C ASP A 48 -2.51 -5.82 -2.14
N VAL A 49 -3.42 -4.93 -2.55
CA VAL A 49 -4.84 -5.23 -2.78
C VAL A 49 -5.11 -5.21 -4.29
N PRO A 50 -5.51 -6.32 -4.90
CA PRO A 50 -5.81 -6.34 -6.33
C PRO A 50 -7.13 -5.59 -6.61
N ILE A 51 -7.26 -5.00 -7.80
CA ILE A 51 -8.41 -4.18 -8.23
C ILE A 51 -9.78 -4.80 -7.87
N GLU A 52 -9.93 -6.12 -8.02
CA GLU A 52 -11.19 -6.82 -7.76
C GLU A 52 -11.64 -6.77 -6.30
N ARG A 53 -10.74 -6.43 -5.38
CA ARG A 53 -10.99 -6.33 -3.94
C ARG A 53 -11.00 -4.90 -3.40
N TYR A 54 -10.77 -3.91 -4.26
CA TYR A 54 -10.72 -2.51 -3.85
C TYR A 54 -12.03 -2.07 -3.19
N ASP A 55 -13.17 -2.29 -3.86
CA ASP A 55 -14.48 -1.88 -3.36
C ASP A 55 -14.85 -2.57 -2.04
N GLU A 56 -14.44 -3.83 -1.87
CA GLU A 56 -14.65 -4.60 -0.64
C GLU A 56 -13.88 -3.98 0.55
N VAL A 57 -12.62 -3.61 0.32
CA VAL A 57 -11.75 -2.96 1.33
C VAL A 57 -12.32 -1.59 1.73
N VAL A 58 -12.81 -0.81 0.76
CA VAL A 58 -13.48 0.48 1.03
C VAL A 58 -14.78 0.27 1.81
N ALA A 59 -15.62 -0.68 1.39
CA ALA A 59 -16.87 -1.01 2.07
C ALA A 59 -16.65 -1.50 3.52
N ALA A 60 -15.51 -2.13 3.78
CA ALA A 60 -15.10 -2.57 5.12
C ALA A 60 -14.56 -1.46 6.03
N GLY A 61 -14.47 -0.22 5.52
CA GLY A 61 -14.08 0.95 6.31
C GLY A 61 -12.65 1.45 6.08
N ALA A 62 -11.93 0.93 5.08
CA ALA A 62 -10.69 1.57 4.65
C ALA A 62 -11.00 2.92 4.00
N THR A 63 -10.23 3.95 4.35
CA THR A 63 -10.41 5.30 3.81
C THR A 63 -9.65 5.47 2.50
N PRO A 64 -10.33 5.74 1.37
CA PRO A 64 -9.66 6.05 0.11
C PRO A 64 -8.87 7.36 0.22
N VAL A 65 -7.60 7.33 -0.15
CA VAL A 65 -6.72 8.50 -0.19
C VAL A 65 -5.83 8.45 -1.43
N SER A 66 -5.29 9.59 -1.88
CA SER A 66 -4.27 9.53 -2.94
C SER A 66 -3.03 8.77 -2.46
N GLY A 67 -2.30 8.09 -3.35
CA GLY A 67 -1.06 7.40 -2.99
C GLY A 67 -0.01 8.32 -2.34
N GLY A 68 0.04 9.60 -2.74
CA GLY A 68 0.91 10.59 -2.10
C GLY A 68 0.51 10.92 -0.66
N GLU A 69 -0.79 10.89 -0.35
CA GLU A 69 -1.29 11.07 1.02
C GLU A 69 -1.06 9.81 1.86
N LEU A 70 -1.30 8.64 1.29
CA LEU A 70 -1.03 7.35 1.90
C LEU A 70 0.42 7.26 2.38
N ILE A 71 1.38 7.55 1.49
CA ILE A 71 2.81 7.53 1.83
C ILE A 71 3.15 8.55 2.93
N ARG A 72 2.60 9.77 2.87
CA ARG A 72 2.86 10.80 3.90
C ARG A 72 2.39 10.36 5.28
N ARG A 73 1.21 9.75 5.38
CA ARG A 73 0.67 9.24 6.64
C ARG A 73 1.44 8.03 7.15
N LEU A 74 1.79 7.09 6.26
CA LEU A 74 2.63 5.95 6.60
C LEU A 74 4.00 6.39 7.13
N ILE A 75 4.65 7.38 6.52
CA ILE A 75 5.91 7.94 7.04
C ILE A 75 5.69 8.59 8.41
N ARG A 76 4.62 9.38 8.59
CA ARG A 76 4.32 10.05 9.86
C ARG A 76 4.04 9.05 11.00
N SER A 77 3.45 7.90 10.70
CA SER A 77 3.20 6.83 11.67
C SER A 77 4.48 6.17 12.20
N GLY A 78 5.61 6.33 11.49
CA GLY A 78 6.86 5.63 11.81
C GLY A 78 6.91 4.17 11.33
N LEU A 79 5.84 3.66 10.71
CA LEU A 79 5.75 2.26 10.25
C LEU A 79 6.49 2.01 8.92
N ARG A 80 6.79 3.05 8.13
CA ARG A 80 7.40 2.89 6.80
C ARG A 80 8.74 2.16 6.86
N VAL A 81 8.87 1.04 6.16
CA VAL A 81 10.14 0.29 5.98
C VAL A 81 10.77 0.55 4.61
N THR A 82 11.72 1.48 4.60
CA THR A 82 12.45 1.88 3.38
C THR A 82 13.29 0.74 2.80
N GLN A 83 13.58 0.81 1.49
CA GLN A 83 14.46 -0.16 0.83
C GLN A 83 15.85 -0.26 1.49
N ALA A 84 16.37 0.83 2.03
CA ALA A 84 17.63 0.82 2.76
C ALA A 84 17.56 -0.02 4.05
N GLN A 85 16.42 -0.05 4.73
CA GLN A 85 16.17 -0.92 5.89
C GLN A 85 16.03 -2.38 5.44
N ARG A 86 15.36 -2.64 4.32
CA ARG A 86 15.19 -3.99 3.73
C ARG A 86 16.52 -4.67 3.40
N GLY A 87 17.42 -3.93 2.75
CA GLY A 87 18.76 -4.44 2.40
C GLY A 87 19.64 -4.81 3.61
N ARG A 88 19.34 -4.28 4.80
CA ARG A 88 20.04 -4.63 6.05
C ARG A 88 19.46 -5.88 6.73
N ALA A 89 18.22 -6.25 6.42
CA ALA A 89 17.49 -7.34 7.08
C ALA A 89 17.57 -8.70 6.36
N GLY A 90 18.31 -8.81 5.25
CA GLY A 90 18.60 -10.11 4.60
C GLY A 90 17.41 -10.80 3.93
N HIS A 91 16.33 -10.10 3.59
CA HIS A 91 15.22 -10.67 2.80
C HIS A 91 15.55 -10.67 1.30
N PRO A 92 15.34 -11.79 0.56
CA PRO A 92 15.46 -11.78 -0.89
C PRO A 92 14.38 -10.87 -1.49
N PRO A 93 14.71 -10.12 -2.56
CA PRO A 93 13.75 -9.22 -3.18
C PRO A 93 12.62 -10.02 -3.82
N VAL A 94 11.39 -9.78 -3.38
CA VAL A 94 10.24 -9.94 -4.26
C VAL A 94 10.32 -8.81 -5.30
N SER A 95 10.38 -9.16 -6.58
CA SER A 95 10.44 -8.19 -7.69
C SER A 95 9.81 -8.82 -8.93
N PRO A 96 9.33 -8.01 -9.89
CA PRO A 96 9.55 -6.56 -10.05
C PRO A 96 8.20 -5.78 -9.94
N SER A 97 8.09 -4.45 -9.90
CA SER A 97 8.93 -3.45 -10.55
C SER A 97 8.45 -2.03 -10.23
N SER A 98 9.40 -1.09 -10.31
CA SER A 98 9.22 0.27 -10.84
C SER A 98 8.53 1.33 -9.98
N ALA A 99 9.38 2.14 -9.35
CA ALA A 99 9.13 3.54 -9.07
C ALA A 99 8.49 4.27 -10.27
N GLY A 100 7.19 4.53 -10.20
CA GLY A 100 6.49 5.45 -11.08
C GLY A 100 6.61 6.88 -10.54
N ARG A 101 7.62 7.63 -11.00
CA ARG A 101 7.64 9.10 -10.87
C ARG A 101 6.33 9.65 -11.45
N ARG A 102 5.47 10.25 -10.62
CA ARG A 102 4.44 11.17 -11.12
C ARG A 102 5.11 12.50 -11.44
N ALA A 103 5.29 12.78 -12.73
CA ALA A 103 5.64 14.10 -13.22
C ALA A 103 4.56 15.10 -12.80
N LYS A 104 4.99 16.27 -12.32
CA LYS A 104 4.11 17.41 -12.04
C LYS A 104 3.78 18.08 -13.37
N SER A 105 2.58 17.89 -13.90
CA SER A 105 2.07 18.76 -14.96
C SER A 105 1.60 20.06 -14.32
N ARG A 106 2.35 21.15 -14.54
CA ARG A 106 1.84 22.52 -14.40
C ARG A 106 0.83 22.77 -15.51
N PRO A 107 -0.35 23.38 -15.27
CA PRO A 107 -1.10 24.00 -16.34
C PRO A 107 -0.49 25.37 -16.66
N ASP A 108 -0.30 25.59 -17.96
CA ASP A 108 0.04 26.86 -18.59
C ASP A 108 -1.24 27.71 -18.67
N SER A 109 -1.20 28.94 -18.14
CA SER A 109 -1.98 30.13 -18.56
C SER A 109 -1.60 31.33 -17.69
#